data_AF-A0A7W4UGI8-F1
#
_entry.id   AF-A0A7W4UGI8-F1
#
_cell.length_a   1.000
_cell.length_b   1.000
_cell.length_c   1.000
_cell.angle_alpha   90.00
_cell.angle_beta   90.00
_cell.angle_gamma   90.00
#
_symmetry.space_group_name_H-M   'P 1'
#
loop_
_entity.id
_entity.type
_entity.pdbx_description
1 polymer ?
#
loop_
_entity_poly.entity_id
_entity_poly.type
_entity_poly.pdbx_seq_one_letter_code
_entity_poly.pdbx_strand_id
1 'polypeptide(L)'
;MSVVVVLRRAAAVLTAVVVLGAGVPGPAAHAIGPARPPGQLCSALWTDPGSRTVRGVVVHGDLVVDEGCVLADTTVTGDVTLLDGSGLRLEFRAVVRGDVRSTVEPPGYDPALTAHWATIGGDVVVPGYAHLYDTTVHGDVVLEAGTGGGVILGRSRVVGGVRGTVGSLSVRESAVLGPVDVVTGTDVLRVNDSTLGSSLTAGGDRLVVHDSRIRGSLASTGSEDVLVCRTHVDGDLTVTEVRGWSQVGQEGSEHCRTTVGGSVHLRDNPHSVVLGDLAVGGDLVCAGNTGPQGVVRTERLTVAGTAAAPCEVGAPAEQPAPREHRCSDLLGGRPWDEVRGVQVRGDLVVDTTCRLADVTVTGDVTSVPGAGVFAYRTTFEGSLHLVSQSNLTDSTVLGDVRVETPVTDELGLSTSRVGGDVVGTAGSTRLSSSAVVGGYDVTTTSFARFQGGVVGGPLRSGGGRLLVHDATMADDLLSDGSADVLVCRSTVDGDLTVTGVQGWSRVGAEGTLPCATVVGGSLVLVDNPHSLVVGDVAVAGDVVCSGNTGPQGVTLGEALTVGGARPARCS
;
A
#
# COMPACT_ATOMS: atom_id res chain seq x y z
N MET A 1 55.30 16.04 56.33
CA MET A 1 54.57 17.32 56.48
C MET A 1 54.59 18.02 55.14
N SER A 2 53.43 18.17 54.53
CA SER A 2 53.02 19.31 53.70
C SER A 2 51.77 18.91 52.94
N VAL A 3 50.69 19.56 53.34
CA VAL A 3 49.35 19.55 52.76
C VAL A 3 49.44 20.15 51.36
N VAL A 4 49.02 19.40 50.33
CA VAL A 4 48.76 19.98 49.02
C VAL A 4 47.34 20.54 49.03
N VAL A 5 47.25 21.86 49.14
CA VAL A 5 46.03 22.63 48.92
C VAL A 5 45.73 22.62 47.42
N VAL A 6 44.60 22.02 47.06
CA VAL A 6 43.99 22.12 45.73
C VAL A 6 43.38 23.52 45.61
N LEU A 7 44.01 24.40 44.82
CA LEU A 7 43.39 25.63 44.33
C LEU A 7 42.93 25.42 42.89
N ARG A 8 41.62 25.24 42.73
CA ARG A 8 40.91 25.29 41.45
C ARG A 8 41.12 26.67 40.82
N ARG A 9 41.67 26.72 39.60
CA ARG A 9 41.42 27.80 38.65
C ARG A 9 40.63 27.22 37.48
N ALA A 10 39.37 27.62 37.39
CA ALA A 10 38.55 27.46 36.21
C ALA A 10 39.10 28.41 35.12
N ALA A 11 39.66 27.85 34.06
CA ALA A 11 39.87 28.56 32.82
C ALA A 11 38.65 28.26 31.93
N ALA A 12 37.77 29.25 31.80
CA ALA A 12 36.77 29.27 30.74
C ALA A 12 37.53 29.40 29.41
N VAL A 13 37.60 28.31 28.65
CA VAL A 13 38.01 28.35 27.24
C VAL A 13 36.79 28.82 26.47
N LEU A 14 36.78 30.11 26.17
CA LEU A 14 35.88 30.72 25.19
C LEU A 14 36.38 30.25 23.81
N THR A 15 35.86 29.13 23.32
CA THR A 15 36.09 28.71 21.93
C THR A 15 35.29 29.66 21.05
N ALA A 16 35.95 30.73 20.58
CA ALA A 16 35.45 31.55 19.49
C ALA A 16 35.37 30.65 18.24
N VAL A 17 34.18 30.16 17.92
CA VAL A 17 33.87 29.61 16.60
C VAL A 17 33.96 30.77 15.63
N VAL A 18 35.12 30.89 14.97
CA VAL A 18 35.24 31.69 13.76
C VAL A 18 34.42 30.96 12.69
N VAL A 19 33.18 31.39 12.51
CA VAL A 19 32.37 31.05 11.34
C VAL A 19 33.04 31.75 10.15
N LEU A 20 33.98 31.07 9.50
CA LEU A 20 34.34 31.38 8.12
C LEU A 20 33.13 30.96 7.28
N GLY A 21 32.23 31.94 7.03
CA GLY A 21 31.13 31.80 6.10
C GLY A 21 31.67 31.60 4.69
N ALA A 22 31.97 30.35 4.33
CA ALA A 22 31.98 29.93 2.95
C ALA A 22 30.51 29.97 2.50
N GLY A 23 30.13 31.07 1.86
CA GLY A 23 28.81 31.23 1.28
C GLY A 23 28.53 30.04 0.37
N VAL A 24 27.49 29.28 0.71
CA VAL A 24 26.87 28.33 -0.22
C VAL A 24 26.52 29.15 -1.47
N PRO A 25 26.99 28.78 -2.68
CA PRO A 25 26.54 29.45 -3.88
C PRO A 25 25.03 29.26 -3.97
N GLY A 26 24.28 30.35 -3.76
CA GLY A 26 22.86 30.37 -4.07
C GLY A 26 22.66 30.00 -5.55
N PRO A 27 21.48 29.47 -5.92
CA PRO A 27 21.18 29.16 -7.31
C PRO A 27 21.46 30.40 -8.15
N ALA A 28 22.37 30.27 -9.11
CA ALA A 28 22.73 31.36 -9.99
C ALA A 28 21.45 31.84 -10.69
N ALA A 29 20.95 33.00 -10.28
CA ALA A 29 19.87 33.68 -10.98
C ALA A 29 20.33 33.84 -12.43
N HIS A 30 19.73 33.07 -13.34
CA HIS A 30 19.99 33.19 -14.75
C HIS A 30 19.68 34.63 -15.15
N ALA A 31 20.73 35.37 -15.54
CA ALA A 31 20.62 36.70 -16.06
C ALA A 31 19.66 36.67 -17.25
N ILE A 32 18.60 37.47 -17.16
CA ILE A 32 17.55 37.57 -18.19
C ILE A 32 18.23 38.12 -19.45
N GLY A 33 18.47 37.23 -20.41
CA GLY A 33 18.93 37.59 -21.75
C GLY A 33 17.87 38.42 -22.50
N PRO A 34 18.17 38.88 -23.73
CA PRO A 34 17.22 39.63 -24.54
C PRO A 34 15.86 38.91 -24.62
N ALA A 35 14.76 39.68 -24.57
CA ALA A 35 13.39 39.18 -24.55
C ALA A 35 13.21 38.06 -25.59
N ARG A 36 12.95 36.83 -25.11
CA ARG A 36 12.68 35.68 -25.99
C ARG A 36 11.51 36.02 -26.92
N PRO A 37 11.54 35.57 -28.19
CA PRO A 37 10.38 35.67 -29.07
C PRO A 37 9.15 35.06 -28.37
N PRO A 38 7.95 35.64 -28.57
CA PRO A 38 6.73 35.12 -27.93
C PRO A 38 6.53 33.66 -28.33
N GLY A 39 6.30 32.79 -27.34
CA GLY A 39 6.04 31.37 -27.56
C GLY A 39 4.81 31.16 -28.44
N GLN A 40 4.78 30.05 -29.17
CA GLN A 40 3.63 29.68 -30.01
C GLN A 40 2.49 29.20 -29.11
N LEU A 41 1.25 29.60 -29.36
CA LEU A 41 0.09 29.11 -28.62
C LEU A 41 -0.31 27.70 -29.10
N CYS A 42 -0.60 26.78 -28.18
CA CYS A 42 -1.06 25.44 -28.55
C CYS A 42 -2.38 25.48 -29.33
N SER A 43 -3.33 26.32 -28.94
CA SER A 43 -4.62 26.48 -29.62
C SER A 43 -4.49 26.83 -31.10
N ALA A 44 -3.44 27.57 -31.48
CA ALA A 44 -3.15 27.93 -32.87
C ALA A 44 -2.55 26.78 -33.70
N LEU A 45 -2.14 25.68 -33.05
CA LEU A 45 -1.45 24.54 -33.67
C LEU A 45 -2.32 23.28 -33.75
N TRP A 46 -3.58 23.32 -33.28
CA TRP A 46 -4.46 22.17 -33.30
C TRP A 46 -4.70 21.63 -34.71
N THR A 47 -4.36 20.37 -34.89
CA THR A 47 -4.71 19.59 -36.09
C THR A 47 -6.14 19.06 -36.03
N ASP A 48 -6.67 18.90 -34.82
CA ASP A 48 -8.07 18.57 -34.55
C ASP A 48 -8.58 19.44 -33.38
N PRO A 49 -9.34 20.51 -33.66
CA PRO A 49 -9.87 21.40 -32.63
C PRO A 49 -10.83 20.71 -31.65
N GLY A 50 -11.54 19.67 -32.09
CA GLY A 50 -12.53 18.98 -31.25
C GLY A 50 -11.88 18.19 -30.11
N SER A 51 -10.69 17.63 -30.36
CA SER A 51 -9.88 16.91 -29.37
C SER A 51 -8.72 17.74 -28.82
N ARG A 52 -8.58 18.99 -29.24
CA ARG A 52 -7.49 19.91 -28.86
C ARG A 52 -6.10 19.29 -29.04
N THR A 53 -5.94 18.53 -30.13
CA THR A 53 -4.74 17.72 -30.38
C THR A 53 -3.83 18.35 -31.44
N VAL A 54 -2.53 18.41 -31.14
CA VAL A 54 -1.43 18.68 -32.06
C VAL A 54 -0.70 17.38 -32.35
N ARG A 55 -0.81 16.87 -33.58
CA ARG A 55 -0.23 15.57 -33.95
C ARG A 55 0.83 15.65 -35.05
N GLY A 56 1.97 15.02 -34.82
CA GLY A 56 3.01 14.85 -35.85
C GLY A 56 3.69 16.16 -36.27
N VAL A 57 3.72 17.16 -35.39
CA VAL A 57 4.26 18.50 -35.66
C VAL A 57 5.61 18.69 -34.97
N VAL A 58 6.48 19.51 -35.55
CA VAL A 58 7.67 20.05 -34.87
C VAL A 58 7.43 21.53 -34.56
N VAL A 59 7.37 21.85 -33.27
CA VAL A 59 7.25 23.24 -32.78
C VAL A 59 8.65 23.80 -32.56
N HIS A 60 9.02 24.77 -33.39
CA HIS A 60 10.29 25.49 -33.27
C HIS A 60 10.19 26.60 -32.22
N GLY A 61 11.01 26.53 -31.16
CA GLY A 61 10.97 27.43 -30.01
C GLY A 61 10.04 26.96 -28.89
N ASP A 62 9.62 27.91 -28.06
CA ASP A 62 8.79 27.69 -26.88
C ASP A 62 7.30 27.54 -27.26
N LEU A 63 6.59 26.71 -26.51
CA LEU A 63 5.15 26.47 -26.63
C LEU A 63 4.43 27.00 -25.37
N VAL A 64 3.36 27.75 -25.56
CA VAL A 64 2.48 28.20 -24.48
C VAL A 64 1.16 27.45 -24.60
N VAL A 65 0.78 26.76 -23.53
CA VAL A 65 -0.46 26.00 -23.40
C VAL A 65 -1.49 26.92 -22.74
N ASP A 66 -2.36 27.50 -23.57
CA ASP A 66 -3.37 28.48 -23.18
C ASP A 66 -4.72 27.86 -22.80
N GLU A 67 -4.99 26.65 -23.29
CA GLU A 67 -6.12 25.81 -22.92
C GLU A 67 -5.64 24.35 -22.79
N GLY A 68 -6.54 23.42 -22.45
CA GLY A 68 -6.22 21.98 -22.50
C GLY A 68 -5.62 21.56 -23.86
N CYS A 69 -4.46 20.92 -23.86
CA CYS A 69 -3.67 20.64 -25.06
C CYS A 69 -3.12 19.20 -25.03
N VAL A 70 -3.30 18.47 -26.14
CA VAL A 70 -2.72 17.13 -26.33
C VAL A 70 -1.64 17.17 -27.40
N LEU A 71 -0.40 16.81 -27.04
CA LEU A 71 0.72 16.65 -27.97
C LEU A 71 0.96 15.17 -28.23
N ALA A 72 0.67 14.70 -29.45
CA ALA A 72 0.85 13.30 -29.86
C ALA A 72 1.88 13.20 -31.00
N ASP A 73 2.93 12.39 -30.86
CA ASP A 73 4.01 12.30 -31.85
C ASP A 73 4.60 13.68 -32.23
N THR A 74 4.60 14.63 -31.29
CA THR A 74 4.97 16.03 -31.51
C THR A 74 6.28 16.35 -30.82
N THR A 75 7.15 17.12 -31.46
CA THR A 75 8.42 17.58 -30.87
C THR A 75 8.39 19.09 -30.64
N VAL A 76 8.54 19.53 -29.38
CA VAL A 76 8.79 20.93 -29.01
C VAL A 76 10.28 21.11 -28.77
N THR A 77 10.89 22.07 -29.47
CA THR A 77 12.36 22.28 -29.41
C THR A 77 12.81 23.20 -28.27
N GLY A 78 11.90 24.00 -27.72
CA GLY A 78 12.13 24.84 -26.54
C GLY A 78 11.35 24.35 -25.32
N ASP A 79 10.96 25.31 -24.48
CA ASP A 79 10.23 25.08 -23.23
C ASP A 79 8.71 25.02 -23.49
N VAL A 80 7.98 24.38 -22.58
CA VAL A 80 6.51 24.40 -22.56
C VAL A 80 6.04 25.09 -21.28
N THR A 81 5.24 26.16 -21.44
CA THR A 81 4.66 26.90 -20.31
C THR A 81 3.14 26.73 -20.31
N LEU A 82 2.57 26.30 -19.19
CA LEU A 82 1.13 26.15 -18.99
C LEU A 82 0.57 27.41 -18.32
N LEU A 83 -0.47 27.99 -18.92
CA LEU A 83 -1.22 29.09 -18.33
C LEU A 83 -2.26 28.55 -17.32
N ASP A 84 -2.80 29.45 -16.51
CA ASP A 84 -3.75 29.14 -15.45
C ASP A 84 -4.96 28.33 -15.94
N GLY A 85 -5.23 27.20 -15.27
CA GLY A 85 -6.35 26.32 -15.59
C GLY A 85 -6.17 25.50 -16.89
N SER A 86 -5.01 25.59 -17.53
CA SER A 86 -4.67 24.73 -18.67
C SER A 86 -4.08 23.39 -18.20
N GLY A 87 -4.18 22.37 -19.06
CA GLY A 87 -3.62 21.05 -18.82
C GLY A 87 -2.88 20.56 -20.05
N LEU A 88 -1.72 19.94 -19.86
CA LEU A 88 -0.91 19.38 -20.93
C LEU A 88 -0.92 17.86 -20.87
N ARG A 89 -1.27 17.23 -21.99
CA ARG A 89 -1.12 15.79 -22.19
C ARG A 89 -0.06 15.50 -23.25
N LEU A 90 1.00 14.81 -22.88
CA LEU A 90 2.05 14.32 -23.78
C LEU A 90 1.80 12.83 -24.07
N GLU A 91 1.59 12.47 -25.33
CA GLU A 91 1.30 11.10 -25.73
C GLU A 91 2.18 10.64 -26.89
N PHE A 92 2.25 9.32 -27.07
CA PHE A 92 2.78 8.69 -28.27
C PHE A 92 4.13 9.30 -28.70
N ARG A 93 5.18 9.14 -27.87
CA ARG A 93 6.54 9.61 -28.20
C ARG A 93 6.67 11.12 -28.37
N ALA A 94 5.80 11.91 -27.74
CA ALA A 94 6.00 13.35 -27.64
C ALA A 94 7.35 13.67 -26.99
N VAL A 95 8.04 14.68 -27.53
CA VAL A 95 9.35 15.14 -27.04
C VAL A 95 9.28 16.62 -26.74
N VAL A 96 9.58 17.01 -25.51
CA VAL A 96 9.87 18.40 -25.13
C VAL A 96 11.36 18.48 -24.85
N ARG A 97 12.11 19.28 -25.61
CA ARG A 97 13.57 19.38 -25.42
C ARG A 97 13.98 20.26 -24.25
N GLY A 98 13.16 21.25 -23.92
CA GLY A 98 13.34 22.14 -22.77
C GLY A 98 12.57 21.68 -21.54
N ASP A 99 12.21 22.64 -20.71
CA ASP A 99 11.45 22.44 -19.47
C ASP A 99 9.95 22.37 -19.74
N VAL A 100 9.19 21.76 -18.82
CA VAL A 100 7.74 21.90 -18.73
C VAL A 100 7.40 22.60 -17.43
N ARG A 101 6.79 23.78 -17.51
CA ARG A 101 6.48 24.62 -16.34
C ARG A 101 5.01 24.98 -16.32
N SER A 102 4.37 24.84 -15.17
CA SER A 102 3.07 25.44 -14.88
C SER A 102 3.23 26.46 -13.77
N THR A 103 2.57 27.61 -13.87
CA THR A 103 2.66 28.67 -12.85
C THR A 103 1.49 28.68 -11.88
N VAL A 104 0.43 27.90 -12.14
CA VAL A 104 -0.79 27.91 -11.32
C VAL A 104 -1.41 26.53 -11.20
N GLU A 105 -1.86 26.22 -9.98
CA GLU A 105 -2.54 24.97 -9.65
C GLU A 105 -3.88 24.92 -10.40
N PRO A 106 -4.14 23.89 -11.23
CA PRO A 106 -5.43 23.76 -11.91
C PRO A 106 -6.55 23.57 -10.87
N PRO A 107 -7.74 24.12 -11.09
CA PRO A 107 -8.85 23.93 -10.18
C PRO A 107 -9.30 22.46 -10.17
N GLY A 108 -9.22 21.80 -9.01
CA GLY A 108 -9.71 20.44 -8.81
C GLY A 108 -8.63 19.36 -8.86
N TYR A 109 -9.02 18.15 -9.26
CA TYR A 109 -8.16 16.95 -9.29
C TYR A 109 -7.54 16.68 -10.67
N ASP A 110 -7.72 17.58 -11.63
CA ASP A 110 -7.19 17.38 -12.97
C ASP A 110 -5.68 17.64 -13.00
N PRO A 111 -4.87 16.72 -13.57
CA PRO A 111 -3.43 16.90 -13.64
C PRO A 111 -3.04 18.05 -14.57
N ALA A 112 -2.18 18.94 -14.06
CA ALA A 112 -1.54 19.98 -14.87
C ALA A 112 -0.73 19.33 -15.99
N LEU A 113 -0.05 18.22 -15.69
CA LEU A 113 0.73 17.45 -16.65
C LEU A 113 0.38 15.97 -16.60
N THR A 114 0.02 15.40 -17.74
CA THR A 114 -0.05 13.95 -17.95
C THR A 114 0.87 13.55 -19.10
N ALA A 115 1.85 12.70 -18.87
CA ALA A 115 2.81 12.25 -19.87
C ALA A 115 2.83 10.73 -19.96
N HIS A 116 2.66 10.20 -21.17
CA HIS A 116 2.62 8.78 -21.48
C HIS A 116 3.56 8.49 -22.66
N TRP A 117 4.58 7.68 -22.43
CA TRP A 117 5.61 7.37 -23.45
C TRP A 117 6.28 8.63 -24.01
N ALA A 118 6.60 9.60 -23.16
CA ALA A 118 7.16 10.89 -23.57
C ALA A 118 8.62 11.07 -23.12
N THR A 119 9.31 12.06 -23.68
CA THR A 119 10.63 12.50 -23.22
C THR A 119 10.62 14.01 -22.95
N ILE A 120 11.04 14.40 -21.76
CA ILE A 120 11.22 15.79 -21.34
C ILE A 120 12.71 16.00 -21.08
N GLY A 121 13.34 16.89 -21.85
CA GLY A 121 14.77 17.13 -21.86
C GLY A 121 15.26 17.99 -20.70
N GLY A 122 14.39 18.81 -20.13
CA GLY A 122 14.66 19.68 -18.98
C GLY A 122 13.90 19.27 -17.71
N ASP A 123 13.60 20.27 -16.90
CA ASP A 123 12.89 20.12 -15.62
C ASP A 123 11.37 20.08 -15.83
N VAL A 124 10.67 19.41 -14.92
CA VAL A 124 9.22 19.49 -14.76
C VAL A 124 8.92 20.26 -13.49
N VAL A 125 8.33 21.46 -13.63
CA VAL A 125 7.94 22.30 -12.50
C VAL A 125 6.44 22.51 -12.56
N VAL A 126 5.67 21.86 -11.69
CA VAL A 126 4.20 22.04 -11.68
C VAL A 126 3.67 22.22 -10.25
N PRO A 127 2.79 23.21 -10.01
CA PRO A 127 1.89 23.21 -8.87
C PRO A 127 0.73 22.23 -9.15
N GLY A 128 0.41 21.38 -8.19
CA GLY A 128 -0.69 20.41 -8.31
C GLY A 128 -0.24 19.02 -8.73
N TYR A 129 -0.91 18.44 -9.73
CA TYR A 129 -0.74 17.03 -10.11
C TYR A 129 0.11 16.82 -11.37
N ALA A 130 1.06 15.88 -11.29
CA ALA A 130 1.82 15.37 -12.44
C ALA A 130 1.73 13.85 -12.53
N HIS A 131 1.26 13.33 -13.65
CA HIS A 131 1.20 11.91 -13.94
C HIS A 131 2.21 11.57 -15.04
N LEU A 132 3.29 10.88 -14.71
CA LEU A 132 4.36 10.52 -15.63
C LEU A 132 4.44 8.99 -15.75
N TYR A 133 3.91 8.46 -16.85
CA TYR A 133 3.90 7.03 -17.16
C TYR A 133 4.81 6.72 -18.34
N ASP A 134 5.66 5.71 -18.19
CA ASP A 134 6.59 5.29 -19.24
C ASP A 134 7.39 6.48 -19.84
N THR A 135 7.71 7.46 -18.99
CA THR A 135 8.24 8.78 -19.39
C THR A 135 9.66 8.97 -18.88
N THR A 136 10.51 9.59 -19.71
CA THR A 136 11.86 10.00 -19.30
C THR A 136 11.92 11.49 -19.06
N VAL A 137 12.33 11.91 -17.87
CA VAL A 137 12.65 13.29 -17.51
C VAL A 137 14.15 13.39 -17.28
N HIS A 138 14.83 14.25 -18.04
CA HIS A 138 16.28 14.42 -17.94
C HIS A 138 16.70 15.41 -16.85
N GLY A 139 15.83 16.34 -16.46
CA GLY A 139 16.01 17.25 -15.33
C GLY A 139 15.37 16.76 -14.03
N ASP A 140 15.07 17.72 -13.16
CA ASP A 140 14.36 17.54 -11.89
C ASP A 140 12.84 17.50 -12.09
N VAL A 141 12.12 16.85 -11.17
CA VAL A 141 10.68 17.05 -10.97
C VAL A 141 10.50 17.87 -9.70
N VAL A 142 10.13 19.14 -9.86
CA VAL A 142 9.94 20.10 -8.77
C VAL A 142 8.46 20.37 -8.56
N LEU A 143 8.05 20.23 -7.30
CA LEU A 143 6.65 20.29 -6.89
C LEU A 143 6.47 21.52 -6.03
N GLU A 144 5.81 22.52 -6.61
CA GLU A 144 5.54 23.76 -5.89
C GLU A 144 4.37 23.54 -4.94
N ALA A 145 4.50 24.10 -3.73
CA ALA A 145 3.62 23.84 -2.61
C ALA A 145 2.15 24.16 -2.96
N GLY A 146 1.32 23.11 -3.02
CA GLY A 146 -0.14 23.19 -3.10
C GLY A 146 -0.74 22.20 -2.11
N THR A 147 -1.85 22.55 -1.46
CA THR A 147 -2.42 21.77 -0.35
C THR A 147 -3.05 20.43 -0.76
N GLY A 148 -3.02 20.06 -2.05
CA GLY A 148 -3.64 18.82 -2.51
C GLY A 148 -3.08 18.21 -3.78
N GLY A 149 -1.96 18.69 -4.33
CA GLY A 149 -1.35 18.13 -5.54
C GLY A 149 -0.70 16.76 -5.32
N GLY A 150 -0.38 16.03 -6.39
CA GLY A 150 0.32 14.75 -6.25
C GLY A 150 1.11 14.32 -7.48
N VAL A 151 2.16 13.53 -7.28
CA VAL A 151 2.98 13.01 -8.39
C VAL A 151 2.89 11.51 -8.47
N ILE A 152 2.65 11.02 -9.68
CA ILE A 152 2.73 9.60 -9.98
C ILE A 152 3.82 9.38 -11.01
N LEU A 153 4.84 8.61 -10.65
CA LEU A 153 5.87 8.09 -11.55
C LEU A 153 5.60 6.59 -11.73
N GLY A 154 5.12 6.17 -12.90
CA GLY A 154 4.86 4.76 -13.22
C GLY A 154 5.72 4.28 -14.38
N ARG A 155 6.62 3.31 -14.18
CA ARG A 155 7.56 2.84 -15.22
C ARG A 155 8.39 3.98 -15.86
N SER A 156 8.67 5.01 -15.08
CA SER A 156 9.31 6.23 -15.56
C SER A 156 10.77 6.32 -15.11
N ARG A 157 11.54 7.18 -15.79
CA ARG A 157 12.94 7.46 -15.44
C ARG A 157 13.13 8.96 -15.25
N VAL A 158 13.56 9.36 -14.07
CA VAL A 158 13.96 10.74 -13.75
C VAL A 158 15.47 10.76 -13.51
N VAL A 159 16.20 11.53 -14.31
CA VAL A 159 17.67 11.63 -14.20
C VAL A 159 18.08 12.60 -13.08
N GLY A 160 17.35 13.71 -12.92
CA GLY A 160 17.48 14.59 -11.77
C GLY A 160 16.84 14.02 -10.51
N GLY A 161 16.51 14.90 -9.57
CA GLY A 161 15.81 14.59 -8.34
C GLY A 161 14.29 14.82 -8.41
N VAL A 162 13.60 14.44 -7.34
CA VAL A 162 12.20 14.78 -7.09
C VAL A 162 12.13 15.57 -5.80
N ARG A 163 11.63 16.80 -5.81
CA ARG A 163 11.62 17.65 -4.61
C ARG A 163 10.39 18.53 -4.48
N GLY A 164 9.94 18.77 -3.26
CA GLY A 164 8.87 19.73 -2.98
C GLY A 164 7.91 19.30 -1.86
N THR A 165 6.80 20.03 -1.75
CA THR A 165 5.71 19.71 -0.83
C THR A 165 4.47 19.33 -1.63
N VAL A 166 3.94 18.13 -1.40
CA VAL A 166 2.78 17.60 -2.15
C VAL A 166 1.74 16.99 -1.22
N GLY A 167 0.51 16.82 -1.72
CA GLY A 167 -0.47 15.94 -1.10
C GLY A 167 0.04 14.50 -1.07
N SER A 168 0.42 13.94 -2.23
CA SER A 168 0.94 12.56 -2.37
C SER A 168 2.09 12.43 -3.36
N LEU A 169 2.95 11.43 -3.16
CA LEU A 169 3.96 11.01 -4.13
C LEU A 169 3.90 9.48 -4.26
N SER A 170 3.75 8.98 -5.48
CA SER A 170 3.77 7.55 -5.80
C SER A 170 4.82 7.27 -6.86
N VAL A 171 5.87 6.56 -6.49
CA VAL A 171 6.94 6.09 -7.38
C VAL A 171 6.82 4.58 -7.52
N ARG A 172 6.41 4.10 -8.69
CA ARG A 172 6.15 2.69 -8.97
C ARG A 172 6.92 2.22 -10.19
N GLU A 173 7.62 1.09 -10.07
CA GLU A 173 8.35 0.47 -11.18
C GLU A 173 9.32 1.45 -11.87
N SER A 174 9.82 2.45 -11.14
CA SER A 174 10.49 3.62 -11.70
C SER A 174 11.93 3.76 -11.22
N ALA A 175 12.72 4.57 -11.93
CA ALA A 175 14.08 4.91 -11.56
C ALA A 175 14.24 6.42 -11.39
N VAL A 176 14.61 6.89 -10.20
CA VAL A 176 14.98 8.29 -9.94
C VAL A 176 16.45 8.32 -9.58
N LEU A 177 17.31 8.94 -10.39
CA LEU A 177 18.75 8.87 -10.17
C LEU A 177 19.27 9.93 -9.20
N GLY A 178 18.64 11.10 -9.15
CA GLY A 178 18.92 12.15 -8.18
C GLY A 178 18.25 11.92 -6.83
N PRO A 179 18.40 12.87 -5.90
CA PRO A 179 17.78 12.79 -4.57
C PRO A 179 16.26 12.92 -4.65
N VAL A 180 15.56 12.24 -3.74
CA VAL A 180 14.12 12.44 -3.50
C VAL A 180 13.98 13.14 -2.15
N ASP A 181 13.50 14.38 -2.13
CA ASP A 181 13.34 15.20 -0.93
C ASP A 181 11.93 15.80 -0.89
N VAL A 182 11.00 15.10 -0.26
CA VAL A 182 9.57 15.40 -0.35
C VAL A 182 8.91 15.40 1.02
N VAL A 183 8.13 16.44 1.27
CA VAL A 183 7.25 16.53 2.43
C VAL A 183 5.81 16.34 1.96
N THR A 184 5.12 15.32 2.46
CA THR A 184 3.70 15.14 2.15
C THR A 184 2.81 15.90 3.14
N GLY A 185 1.72 16.48 2.65
CA GLY A 185 0.80 17.27 3.47
C GLY A 185 -0.26 16.42 4.15
N THR A 186 -0.96 15.59 3.37
CA THR A 186 -2.21 14.94 3.81
C THR A 186 -2.33 13.47 3.41
N ASP A 187 -1.32 12.90 2.76
CA ASP A 187 -1.41 11.56 2.17
C ASP A 187 -0.03 10.88 2.08
N VAL A 188 0.02 9.76 1.36
CA VAL A 188 1.15 8.84 1.31
C VAL A 188 2.27 9.26 0.35
N LEU A 189 3.52 9.14 0.82
CA LEU A 189 4.70 8.94 0.00
C LEU A 189 4.90 7.43 -0.16
N ARG A 190 4.68 6.90 -1.35
CA ARG A 190 4.84 5.49 -1.68
C ARG A 190 5.95 5.30 -2.70
N VAL A 191 6.91 4.43 -2.40
CA VAL A 191 7.94 3.95 -3.32
C VAL A 191 7.81 2.44 -3.41
N ASN A 192 7.47 1.92 -4.59
CA ASN A 192 7.25 0.48 -4.81
C ASN A 192 7.99 -0.01 -6.07
N ASP A 193 8.62 -1.18 -6.00
CA ASP A 193 9.32 -1.82 -7.11
C ASP A 193 10.30 -0.88 -7.84
N SER A 194 10.95 0.02 -7.11
CA SER A 194 11.65 1.17 -7.70
C SER A 194 13.12 1.23 -7.30
N THR A 195 13.93 1.92 -8.11
CA THR A 195 15.33 2.19 -7.80
C THR A 195 15.58 3.69 -7.64
N LEU A 196 16.01 4.09 -6.44
CA LEU A 196 16.48 5.43 -6.15
C LEU A 196 18.02 5.43 -6.19
N GLY A 197 18.59 6.19 -7.11
CA GLY A 197 20.04 6.28 -7.35
C GLY A 197 20.78 7.11 -6.30
N SER A 198 20.07 7.82 -5.43
CA SER A 198 20.58 8.68 -4.37
C SER A 198 19.78 8.46 -3.07
N SER A 199 19.77 9.45 -2.17
CA SER A 199 19.03 9.44 -0.91
C SER A 199 17.55 9.78 -1.07
N LEU A 200 16.74 9.22 -0.17
CA LEU A 200 15.32 9.53 0.03
C LEU A 200 15.17 10.22 1.39
N THR A 201 14.70 11.46 1.40
CA THR A 201 14.26 12.18 2.58
C THR A 201 12.77 12.43 2.48
N ALA A 202 12.03 11.99 3.51
CA ALA A 202 10.59 12.11 3.57
C ALA A 202 10.14 12.74 4.90
N GLY A 203 9.03 13.47 4.86
CA GLY A 203 8.24 13.87 6.02
C GLY A 203 6.77 13.95 5.64
N GLY A 204 5.86 14.11 6.60
CA GLY A 204 4.44 14.29 6.31
C GLY A 204 3.50 13.31 7.00
N ASP A 205 2.56 12.74 6.24
CA ASP A 205 1.58 11.79 6.78
C ASP A 205 2.16 10.38 6.80
N ARG A 206 2.26 9.69 5.65
CA ARG A 206 2.71 8.30 5.63
C ARG A 206 3.85 8.06 4.64
N LEU A 207 4.91 7.37 5.07
CA LEU A 207 5.98 6.85 4.23
C LEU A 207 5.84 5.34 4.07
N VAL A 208 5.76 4.85 2.84
CA VAL A 208 5.80 3.42 2.50
C VAL A 208 6.86 3.16 1.45
N VAL A 209 7.85 2.33 1.79
CA VAL A 209 8.89 1.88 0.86
C VAL A 209 8.86 0.36 0.78
N HIS A 210 8.62 -0.16 -0.43
CA HIS A 210 8.36 -1.56 -0.70
C HIS A 210 9.14 -2.05 -1.92
N ASP A 211 9.70 -3.27 -1.86
CA ASP A 211 10.37 -3.93 -3.00
C ASP A 211 11.37 -3.04 -3.76
N SER A 212 12.07 -2.16 -3.03
CA SER A 212 12.82 -1.08 -3.64
C SER A 212 14.30 -1.14 -3.31
N ARG A 213 15.10 -0.46 -4.13
CA ARG A 213 16.53 -0.24 -3.88
C ARG A 213 16.84 1.23 -3.77
N ILE A 214 17.50 1.64 -2.69
CA ILE A 214 17.94 3.01 -2.43
C ILE A 214 19.45 2.99 -2.30
N ARG A 215 20.16 3.66 -3.22
CA ARG A 215 21.63 3.68 -3.21
C ARG A 215 22.24 4.68 -2.22
N GLY A 216 21.46 5.65 -1.77
CA GLY A 216 21.83 6.56 -0.70
C GLY A 216 21.26 6.14 0.65
N SER A 217 21.05 7.13 1.52
CA SER A 217 20.36 6.95 2.80
C SER A 217 18.85 7.14 2.65
N LEU A 218 18.08 6.49 3.52
CA LEU A 218 16.65 6.75 3.73
C LEU A 218 16.49 7.52 5.05
N ALA A 219 15.81 8.66 5.02
CA ALA A 219 15.47 9.43 6.21
C ALA A 219 13.97 9.75 6.21
N SER A 220 13.30 9.50 7.34
CA SER A 220 11.93 9.94 7.61
C SER A 220 11.92 10.79 8.87
N THR A 221 11.33 11.98 8.83
CA THR A 221 11.18 12.86 10.00
C THR A 221 9.78 13.42 10.10
N GLY A 222 9.16 13.28 11.27
CA GLY A 222 7.84 13.85 11.55
C GLY A 222 6.68 13.21 10.78
N SER A 223 6.89 12.02 10.20
CA SER A 223 5.83 11.25 9.56
C SER A 223 4.80 10.78 10.59
N GLU A 224 3.52 10.64 10.24
CA GLU A 224 2.58 9.83 11.04
C GLU A 224 3.00 8.37 10.98
N ASP A 225 3.16 7.77 9.79
CA ASP A 225 3.49 6.33 9.67
C ASP A 225 4.73 6.09 8.81
N VAL A 226 5.52 5.05 9.14
CA VAL A 226 6.68 4.59 8.35
C VAL A 226 6.68 3.08 8.19
N LEU A 227 6.69 2.61 6.93
CA LEU A 227 6.86 1.21 6.56
C LEU A 227 8.05 1.05 5.60
N VAL A 228 9.00 0.19 5.94
CA VAL A 228 10.12 -0.19 5.06
C VAL A 228 10.22 -1.70 4.97
N CYS A 229 9.85 -2.26 3.81
CA CYS A 229 9.64 -3.69 3.64
C CYS A 229 10.24 -4.18 2.30
N ARG A 230 10.84 -5.38 2.28
CA ARG A 230 11.57 -5.94 1.11
C ARG A 230 12.52 -4.96 0.43
N THR A 231 13.17 -4.10 1.20
CA THR A 231 13.93 -2.96 0.66
C THR A 231 15.42 -3.08 0.95
N HIS A 232 16.26 -2.69 -0.01
CA HIS A 232 17.71 -2.59 0.14
C HIS A 232 18.14 -1.13 0.16
N VAL A 233 18.69 -0.67 1.28
CA VAL A 233 19.27 0.67 1.45
C VAL A 233 20.78 0.52 1.52
N ASP A 234 21.54 1.05 0.56
CA ASP A 234 23.00 0.94 0.56
C ASP A 234 23.63 1.82 1.67
N GLY A 235 23.00 2.97 2.00
CA GLY A 235 23.42 3.91 3.05
C GLY A 235 22.74 3.70 4.41
N ASP A 236 22.52 4.80 5.13
CA ASP A 236 21.90 4.79 6.46
C ASP A 236 20.36 4.80 6.38
N LEU A 237 19.71 4.27 7.40
CA LEU A 237 18.27 4.41 7.63
C LEU A 237 18.03 5.22 8.90
N THR A 238 17.36 6.37 8.78
CA THR A 238 17.01 7.23 9.92
C THR A 238 15.49 7.41 10.00
N VAL A 239 14.90 7.09 11.15
CA VAL A 239 13.47 7.28 11.43
C VAL A 239 13.34 8.05 12.74
N THR A 240 12.88 9.28 12.64
CA THR A 240 12.87 10.23 13.76
C THR A 240 11.50 10.91 13.91
N GLU A 241 11.05 11.10 15.14
CA GLU A 241 9.82 11.85 15.46
C GLU A 241 8.56 11.35 14.72
N VAL A 242 8.50 10.05 14.39
CA VAL A 242 7.31 9.47 13.76
C VAL A 242 6.19 9.38 14.80
N ARG A 243 4.94 9.69 14.47
CA ARG A 243 3.86 9.87 15.48
C ARG A 243 2.94 8.66 15.66
N GLY A 244 2.75 7.90 14.59
CA GLY A 244 1.83 6.77 14.42
C GLY A 244 2.53 5.43 14.62
N TRP A 245 2.78 4.66 13.57
CA TRP A 245 3.54 3.40 13.67
C TRP A 245 4.81 3.40 12.82
N SER A 246 5.81 2.62 13.23
CA SER A 246 7.05 2.43 12.45
C SER A 246 7.40 0.95 12.36
N GLN A 247 7.43 0.41 11.16
CA GLN A 247 7.79 -0.97 10.87
C GLN A 247 8.96 -1.00 9.89
N VAL A 248 10.03 -1.71 10.26
CA VAL A 248 11.20 -1.94 9.39
C VAL A 248 11.46 -3.44 9.32
N GLY A 249 11.37 -3.99 8.11
CA GLY A 249 11.54 -5.43 7.86
C GLY A 249 10.33 -6.28 8.23
N GLN A 250 9.15 -5.66 8.40
CA GLN A 250 7.88 -6.33 8.68
C GLN A 250 6.74 -5.55 8.03
N GLU A 251 5.72 -6.24 7.54
CA GLU A 251 4.44 -5.66 7.14
C GLU A 251 3.29 -6.52 7.69
N GLY A 252 2.66 -6.04 8.77
CA GLY A 252 1.68 -6.84 9.48
C GLY A 252 2.30 -8.14 10.03
N SER A 253 1.79 -9.30 9.63
CA SER A 253 2.41 -10.61 9.93
C SER A 253 3.33 -11.14 8.82
N GLU A 254 3.45 -10.44 7.69
CA GLU A 254 4.35 -10.86 6.61
C GLU A 254 5.79 -10.50 6.93
N HIS A 255 6.63 -11.53 6.84
CA HIS A 255 8.07 -11.40 6.90
C HIS A 255 8.58 -10.75 5.62
N CYS A 256 9.24 -9.60 5.76
CA CYS A 256 9.88 -8.98 4.62
C CYS A 256 11.29 -8.53 4.93
N ARG A 257 12.24 -9.21 4.31
CA ARG A 257 13.65 -8.95 4.53
C ARG A 257 14.04 -7.56 4.04
N THR A 258 14.40 -6.68 4.97
CA THR A 258 15.00 -5.38 4.69
C THR A 258 16.49 -5.41 5.02
N THR A 259 17.31 -4.76 4.20
CA THR A 259 18.76 -4.73 4.38
C THR A 259 19.26 -3.29 4.27
N VAL A 260 20.07 -2.89 5.25
CA VAL A 260 20.65 -1.55 5.37
C VAL A 260 22.16 -1.71 5.42
N GLY A 261 22.87 -1.19 4.42
CA GLY A 261 24.33 -1.28 4.31
C GLY A 261 25.05 -0.42 5.33
N GLY A 262 24.49 0.75 5.67
CA GLY A 262 24.95 1.65 6.72
C GLY A 262 24.34 1.34 8.08
N SER A 263 24.15 2.40 8.87
CA SER A 263 23.59 2.35 10.22
C SER A 263 22.07 2.57 10.22
N VAL A 264 21.40 2.05 11.23
CA VAL A 264 19.98 2.30 11.51
C VAL A 264 19.85 3.19 12.74
N HIS A 265 19.17 4.32 12.62
CA HIS A 265 18.91 5.28 13.69
C HIS A 265 17.40 5.46 13.88
N LEU A 266 16.89 5.00 15.02
CA LEU A 266 15.49 5.12 15.42
C LEU A 266 15.42 6.05 16.63
N ARG A 267 14.99 7.29 16.42
CA ARG A 267 15.10 8.33 17.44
C ARG A 267 13.80 9.04 17.77
N ASP A 268 13.57 9.29 19.04
CA ASP A 268 12.54 10.22 19.51
C ASP A 268 11.12 9.90 18.99
N ASN A 269 10.84 8.62 18.72
CA ASN A 269 9.53 8.18 18.25
C ASN A 269 8.57 8.00 19.46
N PRO A 270 7.45 8.75 19.57
CA PRO A 270 6.46 8.62 20.64
C PRO A 270 5.70 7.27 20.71
N HIS A 271 5.88 6.38 19.74
CA HIS A 271 5.21 5.08 19.63
C HIS A 271 6.19 3.91 19.55
N SER A 272 5.65 2.69 19.48
CA SER A 272 6.43 1.46 19.40
C SER A 272 7.05 1.30 18.01
N VAL A 273 8.36 1.05 17.93
CA VAL A 273 9.03 0.77 16.66
C VAL A 273 9.23 -0.73 16.51
N VAL A 274 8.74 -1.32 15.43
CA VAL A 274 8.82 -2.76 15.17
C VAL A 274 9.95 -3.06 14.19
N LEU A 275 10.82 -3.97 14.59
CA LEU A 275 11.94 -4.48 13.80
C LEU A 275 11.72 -5.98 13.49
N GLY A 276 11.42 -6.28 12.23
CA GLY A 276 11.25 -7.63 11.69
C GLY A 276 12.56 -8.25 11.19
N ASP A 277 12.54 -8.86 10.00
CA ASP A 277 13.75 -9.40 9.34
C ASP A 277 14.60 -8.25 8.78
N LEU A 278 15.61 -7.87 9.55
CA LEU A 278 16.45 -6.71 9.29
C LEU A 278 17.94 -7.08 9.40
N ALA A 279 18.70 -6.80 8.33
CA ALA A 279 20.16 -6.85 8.37
C ALA A 279 20.77 -5.45 8.28
N VAL A 280 21.62 -5.10 9.24
CA VAL A 280 22.29 -3.80 9.37
C VAL A 280 23.80 -3.99 9.25
N GLY A 281 24.43 -3.31 8.28
CA GLY A 281 25.87 -3.36 8.06
C GLY A 281 26.68 -2.48 9.01
N GLY A 282 26.08 -1.41 9.53
CA GLY A 282 26.66 -0.50 10.51
C GLY A 282 26.10 -0.67 11.92
N ASP A 283 25.93 0.45 12.61
CA ASP A 283 25.39 0.49 13.98
C ASP A 283 23.87 0.45 13.99
N LEU A 284 23.29 -0.08 15.07
CA LEU A 284 21.86 0.09 15.38
C LEU A 284 21.74 0.97 16.62
N VAL A 285 21.09 2.12 16.47
CA VAL A 285 20.89 3.12 17.53
C VAL A 285 19.41 3.35 17.76
N CYS A 286 18.93 2.99 18.95
CA CYS A 286 17.57 3.28 19.41
C CYS A 286 17.66 4.25 20.60
N ALA A 287 17.20 5.50 20.45
CA ALA A 287 17.30 6.50 21.52
C ALA A 287 16.03 7.36 21.59
N GLY A 288 15.53 7.66 22.79
CA GLY A 288 14.38 8.56 22.96
C GLY A 288 13.04 8.03 22.46
N ASN A 289 12.95 6.76 22.02
CA ASN A 289 11.67 6.16 21.64
C ASN A 289 10.84 5.92 22.91
N THR A 290 9.65 6.53 22.99
CA THR A 290 8.80 6.57 24.19
C THR A 290 7.50 5.78 24.04
N GLY A 291 7.37 4.99 22.98
CA GLY A 291 6.25 4.06 22.80
C GLY A 291 6.06 3.07 23.95
N PRO A 292 4.84 2.54 24.12
CA PRO A 292 4.51 1.63 25.23
C PRO A 292 5.38 0.37 25.24
N GLN A 293 5.82 -0.11 24.08
CA GLN A 293 6.72 -1.25 23.95
C GLN A 293 8.16 -0.84 23.58
N GLY A 294 8.45 0.47 23.48
CA GLY A 294 9.74 0.98 23.03
C GLY A 294 10.09 0.50 21.62
N VAL A 295 11.21 -0.21 21.48
CA VAL A 295 11.58 -0.88 20.23
C VAL A 295 11.33 -2.38 20.38
N VAL A 296 10.41 -2.91 19.58
CA VAL A 296 10.02 -4.30 19.58
C VAL A 296 10.78 -5.03 18.49
N ARG A 297 11.44 -6.12 18.88
CA ARG A 297 12.05 -7.05 17.94
C ARG A 297 11.16 -8.27 17.83
N THR A 298 10.64 -8.51 16.64
CA THR A 298 9.77 -9.66 16.36
C THR A 298 10.55 -10.83 15.79
N GLU A 299 11.67 -10.58 15.08
CA GLU A 299 12.33 -11.62 14.27
C GLU A 299 13.87 -11.56 14.21
N ARG A 300 14.45 -11.93 13.05
CA ARG A 300 15.88 -12.01 12.80
C ARG A 300 16.44 -10.62 12.55
N LEU A 301 17.13 -10.10 13.55
CA LEU A 301 17.94 -8.92 13.46
C LEU A 301 19.42 -9.32 13.45
N THR A 302 20.15 -8.94 12.42
CA THR A 302 21.62 -9.09 12.34
C THR A 302 22.26 -7.71 12.22
N VAL A 303 23.15 -7.36 13.16
CA VAL A 303 23.88 -6.08 13.18
C VAL A 303 25.37 -6.38 13.13
N ALA A 304 26.08 -5.84 12.14
CA ALA A 304 27.52 -6.05 12.00
C ALA A 304 28.38 -5.06 12.81
N GLY A 305 27.87 -3.85 13.05
CA GLY A 305 28.51 -2.84 13.89
C GLY A 305 28.16 -3.00 15.38
N THR A 306 28.26 -1.88 16.11
CA THR A 306 27.86 -1.81 17.51
C THR A 306 26.37 -1.59 17.66
N ALA A 307 25.72 -2.43 18.46
CA ALA A 307 24.41 -2.09 19.04
C ALA A 307 24.67 -1.21 20.27
N ALA A 308 24.67 0.11 20.07
CA ALA A 308 25.07 1.08 21.09
C ALA A 308 23.96 1.24 22.16
N ALA A 309 24.20 0.66 23.35
CA ALA A 309 23.16 0.36 24.35
C ALA A 309 22.04 -0.49 23.75
N PRO A 310 21.51 -1.47 24.47
CA PRO A 310 20.55 -2.33 23.84
C PRO A 310 19.35 -1.47 23.43
N CYS A 311 18.90 -1.63 22.18
CA CYS A 311 17.46 -1.59 21.88
C CYS A 311 16.83 -2.73 22.71
N GLU A 312 17.04 -2.68 24.03
CA GLU A 312 16.53 -3.60 25.01
C GLU A 312 15.06 -3.34 24.87
N VAL A 313 14.39 -4.36 24.37
CA VAL A 313 12.98 -4.56 24.57
C VAL A 313 12.79 -4.25 26.05
N GLY A 314 12.33 -3.04 26.38
CA GLY A 314 12.02 -2.72 27.75
C GLY A 314 11.07 -3.82 28.14
N ALA A 315 11.41 -4.62 29.17
CA ALA A 315 10.51 -5.63 29.68
C ALA A 315 9.16 -4.93 29.78
N PRO A 316 8.13 -5.37 29.01
CA PRO A 316 6.97 -4.56 28.67
C PRO A 316 6.52 -3.91 29.96
N ALA A 317 6.75 -2.58 30.08
CA ALA A 317 6.74 -1.90 31.36
C ALA A 317 5.40 -2.26 32.00
N GLU A 318 5.43 -3.07 33.08
CA GLU A 318 4.30 -3.88 33.56
C GLU A 318 3.00 -3.16 33.24
N GLN A 319 2.45 -3.52 32.07
CA GLN A 319 1.47 -2.67 31.43
C GLN A 319 0.30 -2.70 32.39
N PRO A 320 -0.09 -1.54 32.98
CA PRO A 320 -1.24 -1.54 33.87
C PRO A 320 -2.36 -2.23 33.10
N ALA A 321 -2.97 -3.24 33.73
CA ALA A 321 -3.85 -4.22 33.08
C ALA A 321 -4.68 -3.56 31.96
N PRO A 322 -4.80 -4.19 30.78
CA PRO A 322 -5.42 -3.59 29.60
C PRO A 322 -6.62 -2.74 30.01
N ARG A 323 -6.51 -1.43 29.79
CA ARG A 323 -7.65 -0.56 30.07
C ARG A 323 -8.66 -0.87 28.99
N GLU A 324 -9.76 -1.48 29.38
CA GLU A 324 -10.94 -1.63 28.54
C GLU A 324 -11.52 -0.24 28.25
N HIS A 325 -11.62 0.12 26.97
CA HIS A 325 -12.31 1.32 26.51
C HIS A 325 -13.65 0.92 25.91
N ARG A 326 -14.67 1.76 26.06
CA ARG A 326 -15.96 1.57 25.37
C ARG A 326 -16.06 2.53 24.22
N CYS A 327 -16.58 2.07 23.08
CA CYS A 327 -16.75 2.95 21.93
C CYS A 327 -17.72 4.11 22.24
N SER A 328 -18.78 3.86 23.02
CA SER A 328 -19.70 4.91 23.45
C SER A 328 -19.02 6.07 24.20
N ASP A 329 -17.98 5.79 24.99
CA ASP A 329 -17.19 6.80 25.70
C ASP A 329 -16.34 7.63 24.73
N LEU A 330 -15.79 6.99 23.69
CA LEU A 330 -14.97 7.65 22.64
C LEU A 330 -15.82 8.56 21.75
N LEU A 331 -17.10 8.25 21.55
CA LEU A 331 -18.03 9.03 20.73
C LEU A 331 -18.54 10.32 21.42
N GLY A 332 -18.23 10.55 22.69
CA GLY A 332 -18.65 11.75 23.41
C GLY A 332 -20.17 11.92 23.51
N GLY A 333 -20.93 10.82 23.48
CA GLY A 333 -22.39 10.81 23.65
C GLY A 333 -23.21 11.22 22.42
N ARG A 334 -22.60 11.40 21.25
CA ARG A 334 -23.32 11.64 19.99
C ARG A 334 -23.55 10.30 19.26
N PRO A 335 -24.78 9.79 19.20
CA PRO A 335 -25.05 8.58 18.43
C PRO A 335 -24.74 8.84 16.96
N TRP A 336 -24.05 7.89 16.31
CA TRP A 336 -23.62 7.93 14.90
C TRP A 336 -22.41 8.81 14.55
N ASP A 337 -21.76 9.42 15.54
CA ASP A 337 -20.47 10.07 15.30
C ASP A 337 -19.38 9.03 14.95
N GLU A 338 -18.24 9.55 14.52
CA GLU A 338 -17.06 8.79 14.12
C GLU A 338 -15.92 9.09 15.08
N VAL A 339 -15.28 8.03 15.62
CA VAL A 339 -14.02 8.15 16.34
C VAL A 339 -12.91 8.28 15.30
N ARG A 340 -12.20 9.41 15.30
CA ARG A 340 -11.23 9.70 14.25
C ARG A 340 -9.87 10.14 14.77
N GLY A 341 -8.79 9.58 14.23
CA GLY A 341 -7.42 10.02 14.53
C GLY A 341 -7.00 9.75 15.98
N VAL A 342 -7.58 8.73 16.61
CA VAL A 342 -7.35 8.40 18.03
C VAL A 342 -6.58 7.09 18.14
N GLN A 343 -5.64 7.04 19.08
CA GLN A 343 -5.03 5.78 19.52
C GLN A 343 -5.75 5.27 20.78
N VAL A 344 -6.39 4.10 20.68
CA VAL A 344 -7.01 3.39 21.80
C VAL A 344 -5.97 2.44 22.42
N ARG A 345 -5.49 2.81 23.60
CA ARG A 345 -4.46 2.04 24.33
C ARG A 345 -5.09 0.99 25.24
N GLY A 346 -5.11 -0.26 24.81
CA GLY A 346 -5.83 -1.38 25.43
C GLY A 346 -6.95 -1.90 24.55
N ASP A 347 -7.83 -2.68 25.15
CA ASP A 347 -8.94 -3.34 24.45
C ASP A 347 -10.08 -2.36 24.18
N LEU A 348 -10.81 -2.57 23.09
CA LEU A 348 -11.99 -1.78 22.72
C LEU A 348 -13.24 -2.67 22.77
N VAL A 349 -14.15 -2.35 23.66
CA VAL A 349 -15.51 -2.90 23.67
C VAL A 349 -16.41 -2.01 22.82
N VAL A 350 -16.88 -2.57 21.72
CA VAL A 350 -17.84 -1.93 20.82
C VAL A 350 -19.24 -2.22 21.38
N ASP A 351 -19.72 -1.30 22.23
CA ASP A 351 -21.00 -1.37 22.96
C ASP A 351 -22.16 -0.61 22.29
N THR A 352 -21.86 0.08 21.19
CA THR A 352 -22.80 0.77 20.30
C THR A 352 -22.30 0.65 18.87
N THR A 353 -23.08 1.06 17.87
CA THR A 353 -22.55 1.13 16.50
C THR A 353 -21.36 2.09 16.47
N CYS A 354 -20.19 1.55 16.15
CA CYS A 354 -18.91 2.22 16.27
C CYS A 354 -18.32 2.45 14.88
N ARG A 355 -18.11 3.72 14.54
CA ARG A 355 -17.40 4.13 13.31
C ARG A 355 -16.00 4.58 13.71
N LEU A 356 -14.99 3.89 13.20
CA LEU A 356 -13.57 4.13 13.45
C LEU A 356 -12.93 4.59 12.14
N ALA A 357 -12.28 5.74 12.13
CA ALA A 357 -11.53 6.22 10.98
C ALA A 357 -10.14 6.68 11.38
N ASP A 358 -9.10 6.21 10.72
CA ASP A 358 -7.73 6.63 11.06
C ASP A 358 -7.40 6.35 12.55
N VAL A 359 -7.92 5.24 13.08
CA VAL A 359 -7.77 4.84 14.50
C VAL A 359 -6.73 3.72 14.61
N THR A 360 -6.02 3.66 15.73
CA THR A 360 -5.23 2.48 16.09
C THR A 360 -5.71 1.94 17.43
N VAL A 361 -6.13 0.68 17.48
CA VAL A 361 -6.44 -0.05 18.71
C VAL A 361 -5.32 -1.02 19.00
N THR A 362 -4.65 -0.84 20.14
CA THR A 362 -3.46 -1.63 20.51
C THR A 362 -3.77 -2.97 21.18
N GLY A 363 -5.01 -3.15 21.66
CA GLY A 363 -5.51 -4.40 22.23
C GLY A 363 -6.53 -5.08 21.33
N ASP A 364 -7.30 -5.99 21.93
CA ASP A 364 -8.36 -6.72 21.23
C ASP A 364 -9.63 -5.86 21.09
N VAL A 365 -10.43 -6.14 20.07
CA VAL A 365 -11.75 -5.52 19.91
C VAL A 365 -12.82 -6.57 20.07
N THR A 366 -13.78 -6.32 20.96
CA THR A 366 -14.95 -7.19 21.12
C THR A 366 -16.21 -6.37 20.89
N SER A 367 -17.07 -6.78 19.97
CA SER A 367 -18.40 -6.19 19.84
C SER A 367 -19.43 -6.94 20.67
N VAL A 368 -20.45 -6.21 21.13
CA VAL A 368 -21.62 -6.79 21.79
C VAL A 368 -22.78 -6.97 20.80
N PRO A 369 -23.77 -7.83 21.09
CA PRO A 369 -24.90 -8.02 20.19
C PRO A 369 -25.65 -6.72 19.87
N GLY A 370 -25.84 -6.43 18.58
CA GLY A 370 -26.46 -5.22 18.06
C GLY A 370 -25.50 -4.04 17.84
N ALA A 371 -24.22 -4.16 18.24
CA ALA A 371 -23.22 -3.11 18.08
C ALA A 371 -22.32 -3.38 16.88
N GLY A 372 -22.58 -2.69 15.75
CA GLY A 372 -21.78 -2.86 14.53
C GLY A 372 -20.42 -2.17 14.58
N VAL A 373 -19.44 -2.74 13.88
CA VAL A 373 -18.08 -2.18 13.76
C VAL A 373 -17.84 -1.74 12.32
N PHE A 374 -17.65 -0.45 12.10
CA PHE A 374 -17.35 0.11 10.78
C PHE A 374 -16.00 0.80 10.85
N ALA A 375 -14.98 0.21 10.24
CA ALA A 375 -13.61 0.70 10.32
C ALA A 375 -13.10 1.12 8.95
N TYR A 376 -12.50 2.30 8.88
CA TYR A 376 -11.87 2.85 7.69
C TYR A 376 -10.44 3.25 8.02
N ARG A 377 -9.45 2.75 7.28
CA ARG A 377 -8.03 3.04 7.52
C ARG A 377 -7.62 2.88 9.00
N THR A 378 -8.16 1.85 9.64
CA THR A 378 -7.94 1.57 11.07
C THR A 378 -7.00 0.40 11.23
N THR A 379 -6.11 0.47 12.21
CA THR A 379 -5.21 -0.62 12.58
C THR A 379 -5.67 -1.22 13.91
N PHE A 380 -5.82 -2.54 13.93
CA PHE A 380 -6.08 -3.33 15.13
C PHE A 380 -4.86 -4.21 15.37
N GLU A 381 -4.10 -3.91 16.43
CA GLU A 381 -2.90 -4.67 16.77
C GLU A 381 -3.25 -6.02 17.43
N GLY A 382 -4.42 -6.11 18.06
CA GLY A 382 -4.98 -7.35 18.60
C GLY A 382 -5.91 -8.08 17.62
N SER A 383 -6.72 -8.96 18.18
CA SER A 383 -7.74 -9.75 17.48
C SER A 383 -9.11 -9.07 17.52
N LEU A 384 -9.99 -9.43 16.60
CA LEU A 384 -11.37 -8.99 16.58
C LEU A 384 -12.32 -10.13 16.93
N HIS A 385 -13.22 -9.91 17.89
CA HIS A 385 -14.39 -10.75 18.13
C HIS A 385 -15.66 -9.98 17.78
N LEU A 386 -16.27 -10.34 16.66
CA LEU A 386 -17.35 -9.60 16.01
C LEU A 386 -18.65 -10.38 16.09
N VAL A 387 -19.61 -9.93 16.89
CA VAL A 387 -20.91 -10.59 17.10
C VAL A 387 -22.07 -9.89 16.38
N SER A 388 -21.77 -8.88 15.56
CA SER A 388 -22.76 -8.10 14.79
C SER A 388 -22.14 -7.60 13.48
N GLN A 389 -22.96 -6.97 12.63
CA GLN A 389 -22.52 -6.42 11.35
C GLN A 389 -21.19 -5.67 11.45
N SER A 390 -20.24 -6.04 10.60
CA SER A 390 -18.90 -5.46 10.62
C SER A 390 -18.41 -5.20 9.20
N ASN A 391 -17.81 -4.03 8.98
CA ASN A 391 -17.21 -3.67 7.70
C ASN A 391 -15.87 -2.97 7.93
N LEU A 392 -14.79 -3.58 7.44
CA LEU A 392 -13.44 -3.04 7.49
C LEU A 392 -13.03 -2.65 6.07
N THR A 393 -12.66 -1.40 5.87
CA THR A 393 -12.19 -0.85 4.60
C THR A 393 -10.80 -0.26 4.78
N ASP A 394 -9.86 -0.59 3.89
CA ASP A 394 -8.46 -0.13 3.96
C ASP A 394 -7.81 -0.34 5.34
N SER A 395 -8.24 -1.37 6.08
CA SER A 395 -7.90 -1.58 7.49
C SER A 395 -6.99 -2.79 7.67
N THR A 396 -6.23 -2.80 8.77
CA THR A 396 -5.31 -3.90 9.09
C THR A 396 -5.66 -4.49 10.44
N VAL A 397 -5.80 -5.81 10.52
CA VAL A 397 -5.91 -6.58 11.76
C VAL A 397 -4.66 -7.44 11.86
N LEU A 398 -3.87 -7.30 12.92
CA LEU A 398 -2.65 -8.11 13.08
C LEU A 398 -2.95 -9.50 13.65
N GLY A 399 -3.97 -9.63 14.49
CA GLY A 399 -4.44 -10.90 15.05
C GLY A 399 -5.48 -11.61 14.20
N ASP A 400 -6.30 -12.41 14.88
CA ASP A 400 -7.37 -13.20 14.28
C ASP A 400 -8.68 -12.38 14.18
N VAL A 401 -9.57 -12.81 13.30
CA VAL A 401 -10.95 -12.32 13.24
C VAL A 401 -11.91 -13.47 13.51
N ARG A 402 -12.56 -13.44 14.67
CA ARG A 402 -13.65 -14.33 15.04
C ARG A 402 -14.98 -13.67 14.78
N VAL A 403 -15.81 -14.28 13.95
CA VAL A 403 -17.13 -13.77 13.57
C VAL A 403 -18.23 -14.68 14.11
N GLU A 404 -19.19 -14.11 14.85
CA GLU A 404 -20.34 -14.82 15.43
C GLU A 404 -21.60 -13.98 15.23
N THR A 405 -21.92 -13.68 13.97
CA THR A 405 -22.97 -12.72 13.64
C THR A 405 -24.31 -13.40 13.39
N PRO A 406 -25.44 -12.73 13.69
CA PRO A 406 -26.76 -13.20 13.30
C PRO A 406 -26.87 -13.47 11.79
N VAL A 407 -27.88 -14.26 11.42
CA VAL A 407 -28.16 -14.70 10.03
C VAL A 407 -28.27 -13.54 9.02
N THR A 408 -28.61 -12.34 9.47
CA THR A 408 -28.77 -11.14 8.63
C THR A 408 -27.51 -10.31 8.45
N ASP A 409 -26.49 -10.56 9.25
CA ASP A 409 -25.37 -9.65 9.42
C ASP A 409 -24.18 -10.08 8.56
N GLU A 410 -23.46 -9.10 8.05
CA GLU A 410 -22.33 -9.30 7.13
C GLU A 410 -21.00 -8.97 7.82
N LEU A 411 -19.96 -9.77 7.54
CA LEU A 411 -18.57 -9.38 7.67
C LEU A 411 -18.05 -8.94 6.29
N GLY A 412 -17.79 -7.66 6.11
CA GLY A 412 -17.17 -7.08 4.92
C GLY A 412 -15.71 -6.71 5.16
N LEU A 413 -14.81 -7.16 4.29
CA LEU A 413 -13.41 -6.76 4.23
C LEU A 413 -13.12 -6.22 2.83
N SER A 414 -12.96 -4.91 2.69
CA SER A 414 -12.56 -4.26 1.43
C SER A 414 -11.15 -3.74 1.55
N THR A 415 -10.27 -4.08 0.60
CA THR A 415 -8.88 -3.58 0.54
C THR A 415 -8.15 -3.68 1.89
N SER A 416 -8.47 -4.72 2.66
CA SER A 416 -8.06 -4.88 4.05
C SER A 416 -7.17 -6.10 4.23
N ARG A 417 -6.44 -6.13 5.35
CA ARG A 417 -5.49 -7.20 5.66
C ARG A 417 -5.78 -7.80 7.04
N VAL A 418 -5.81 -9.13 7.12
CA VAL A 418 -5.88 -9.89 8.37
C VAL A 418 -4.62 -10.74 8.50
N GLY A 419 -3.90 -10.55 9.60
CA GLY A 419 -2.61 -11.18 9.86
C GLY A 419 -2.72 -12.61 10.37
N GLY A 420 -3.83 -12.97 11.01
CA GLY A 420 -4.15 -14.32 11.47
C GLY A 420 -5.29 -14.98 10.69
N ASP A 421 -6.07 -15.81 11.38
CA ASP A 421 -7.17 -16.59 10.82
C ASP A 421 -8.50 -15.79 10.81
N VAL A 422 -9.41 -16.15 9.90
CA VAL A 422 -10.80 -15.68 9.93
C VAL A 422 -11.72 -16.87 10.20
N VAL A 423 -12.37 -16.92 11.37
CA VAL A 423 -13.13 -18.10 11.82
C VAL A 423 -14.52 -17.77 12.34
N GLY A 424 -15.48 -18.69 12.16
CA GLY A 424 -16.75 -18.69 12.89
C GLY A 424 -18.01 -18.81 12.01
N THR A 425 -19.04 -18.05 12.34
CA THR A 425 -20.36 -18.10 11.67
C THR A 425 -20.85 -16.69 11.34
N ALA A 426 -21.35 -16.49 10.11
CA ALA A 426 -21.90 -15.22 9.69
C ALA A 426 -23.16 -15.36 8.84
N GLY A 427 -23.97 -14.30 8.76
CA GLY A 427 -25.03 -14.21 7.74
C GLY A 427 -24.45 -14.24 6.33
N SER A 428 -23.56 -13.30 6.05
CA SER A 428 -22.76 -13.26 4.82
C SER A 428 -21.32 -12.85 5.11
N THR A 429 -20.39 -13.22 4.24
CA THR A 429 -19.02 -12.69 4.25
C THR A 429 -18.63 -12.18 2.87
N ARG A 430 -17.86 -11.09 2.85
CA ARG A 430 -17.34 -10.50 1.61
C ARG A 430 -15.90 -10.06 1.78
N LEU A 431 -15.00 -10.65 1.03
CA LEU A 431 -13.61 -10.25 0.91
C LEU A 431 -13.38 -9.69 -0.49
N SER A 432 -13.12 -8.39 -0.59
CA SER A 432 -12.90 -7.67 -1.85
C SER A 432 -11.52 -7.04 -1.87
N SER A 433 -10.61 -7.53 -2.71
CA SER A 433 -9.22 -7.06 -2.79
C SER A 433 -8.49 -7.08 -1.44
N SER A 434 -8.83 -8.06 -0.61
CA SER A 434 -8.32 -8.20 0.76
C SER A 434 -7.40 -9.41 0.87
N ALA A 435 -6.50 -9.39 1.87
CA ALA A 435 -5.59 -10.48 2.17
C ALA A 435 -5.86 -11.06 3.56
N VAL A 436 -5.94 -12.38 3.67
CA VAL A 436 -5.91 -13.12 4.94
C VAL A 436 -4.65 -13.96 4.93
N VAL A 437 -3.73 -13.72 5.85
CA VAL A 437 -2.45 -14.45 5.90
C VAL A 437 -2.65 -15.87 6.42
N GLY A 438 -3.52 -16.04 7.42
CA GLY A 438 -3.90 -17.34 7.96
C GLY A 438 -4.96 -18.07 7.13
N GLY A 439 -5.64 -19.02 7.78
CA GLY A 439 -6.76 -19.76 7.23
C GLY A 439 -8.07 -18.99 7.27
N TYR A 440 -9.02 -19.46 6.48
CA TYR A 440 -10.40 -18.99 6.49
C TYR A 440 -11.31 -20.18 6.82
N ASP A 441 -12.06 -20.14 7.91
CA ASP A 441 -13.01 -21.20 8.29
C ASP A 441 -14.33 -20.58 8.77
N VAL A 442 -15.20 -20.23 7.83
CA VAL A 442 -16.47 -19.57 8.13
C VAL A 442 -17.65 -20.30 7.50
N THR A 443 -18.63 -20.62 8.33
CA THR A 443 -19.94 -21.08 7.89
C THR A 443 -20.86 -19.88 7.69
N THR A 444 -21.45 -19.77 6.49
CA THR A 444 -22.40 -18.69 6.16
C THR A 444 -23.82 -19.21 6.02
N THR A 445 -24.83 -18.37 6.19
CA THR A 445 -26.22 -18.75 5.90
C THR A 445 -26.69 -18.28 4.52
N SER A 446 -26.11 -17.20 4.01
CA SER A 446 -26.48 -16.58 2.72
C SER A 446 -25.38 -16.78 1.69
N PHE A 447 -24.21 -16.13 1.85
CA PHE A 447 -23.07 -16.35 0.97
C PHE A 447 -21.73 -16.02 1.61
N ALA A 448 -20.67 -16.66 1.11
CA ALA A 448 -19.29 -16.24 1.23
C ALA A 448 -18.78 -15.79 -0.14
N ARG A 449 -18.29 -14.55 -0.25
CA ARG A 449 -17.78 -13.99 -1.51
C ARG A 449 -16.32 -13.56 -1.37
N PHE A 450 -15.48 -14.06 -2.27
CA PHE A 450 -14.08 -13.66 -2.44
C PHE A 450 -13.90 -13.05 -3.82
N GLN A 451 -13.41 -11.83 -3.90
CA GLN A 451 -13.24 -11.09 -5.15
C GLN A 451 -11.89 -10.37 -5.14
N GLY A 452 -10.93 -10.76 -5.98
CA GLY A 452 -9.69 -9.99 -6.15
C GLY A 452 -8.67 -10.11 -5.01
N GLY A 453 -8.77 -11.10 -4.13
CA GLY A 453 -8.01 -11.20 -2.87
C GLY A 453 -7.14 -12.47 -2.72
N VAL A 454 -6.48 -12.61 -1.57
CA VAL A 454 -5.59 -13.74 -1.24
C VAL A 454 -5.96 -14.35 0.11
N VAL A 455 -5.98 -15.67 0.21
CA VAL A 455 -6.01 -16.42 1.47
C VAL A 455 -4.75 -17.30 1.54
N GLY A 456 -3.91 -17.08 2.55
CA GLY A 456 -2.60 -17.69 2.68
C GLY A 456 -2.63 -19.11 3.27
N GLY A 457 -3.61 -19.40 4.12
CA GLY A 457 -3.88 -20.74 4.65
C GLY A 457 -5.05 -21.43 3.97
N PRO A 458 -5.51 -22.57 4.52
CA PRO A 458 -6.63 -23.31 3.96
C PRO A 458 -7.93 -22.50 4.05
N LEU A 459 -8.74 -22.56 2.99
CA LEU A 459 -10.06 -21.94 2.92
C LEU A 459 -11.13 -23.01 3.06
N ARG A 460 -11.88 -22.97 4.16
CA ARG A 460 -13.07 -23.77 4.44
C ARG A 460 -14.30 -22.87 4.46
N SER A 461 -15.28 -23.21 3.64
CA SER A 461 -16.56 -22.50 3.61
C SER A 461 -17.72 -23.50 3.60
N GLY A 462 -18.73 -23.22 4.42
CA GLY A 462 -19.93 -24.03 4.48
C GLY A 462 -21.23 -23.24 4.53
N GLY A 463 -22.34 -23.94 4.30
CA GLY A 463 -23.70 -23.43 4.42
C GLY A 463 -24.21 -22.67 3.19
N GLY A 464 -24.05 -21.35 3.16
CA GLY A 464 -24.54 -20.46 2.10
C GLY A 464 -23.88 -20.70 0.74
N ARG A 465 -24.04 -19.75 -0.18
CA ARG A 465 -23.40 -19.80 -1.52
C ARG A 465 -21.93 -19.41 -1.42
N LEU A 466 -21.02 -20.21 -1.96
CA LEU A 466 -19.62 -19.84 -2.11
C LEU A 466 -19.38 -19.24 -3.50
N LEU A 467 -18.86 -18.01 -3.55
CA LEU A 467 -18.54 -17.28 -4.77
C LEU A 467 -17.07 -16.84 -4.72
N VAL A 468 -16.24 -17.33 -5.62
CA VAL A 468 -14.81 -17.03 -5.71
C VAL A 468 -14.49 -16.51 -7.09
N HIS A 469 -14.02 -15.27 -7.16
CA HIS A 469 -13.66 -14.57 -8.38
C HIS A 469 -12.31 -13.89 -8.24
N ASP A 470 -11.46 -14.01 -9.26
CA ASP A 470 -10.22 -13.23 -9.36
C ASP A 470 -9.34 -13.36 -8.10
N ALA A 471 -9.35 -14.51 -7.43
CA ALA A 471 -8.74 -14.71 -6.11
C ALA A 471 -7.66 -15.80 -6.14
N THR A 472 -6.77 -15.76 -5.15
CA THR A 472 -5.72 -16.77 -4.95
C THR A 472 -5.85 -17.41 -3.58
N MET A 473 -5.88 -18.74 -3.54
CA MET A 473 -5.79 -19.55 -2.33
C MET A 473 -4.42 -20.23 -2.36
N ALA A 474 -3.54 -19.88 -1.43
CA ALA A 474 -2.17 -20.42 -1.39
C ALA A 474 -2.09 -21.85 -0.83
N ASP A 475 -3.24 -22.40 -0.42
CA ASP A 475 -3.41 -23.74 0.12
C ASP A 475 -4.74 -24.33 -0.39
N ASP A 476 -5.26 -25.36 0.28
CA ASP A 476 -6.51 -26.04 -0.06
C ASP A 476 -7.75 -25.12 0.00
N LEU A 477 -8.70 -25.37 -0.92
CA LEU A 477 -10.07 -24.85 -0.87
C LEU A 477 -11.04 -26.00 -0.64
N LEU A 478 -11.79 -25.95 0.47
CA LEU A 478 -12.88 -26.86 0.80
C LEU A 478 -14.21 -26.10 0.88
N SER A 479 -15.16 -26.50 0.04
CA SER A 479 -16.57 -26.15 0.16
C SER A 479 -17.35 -27.36 0.65
N ASP A 480 -17.99 -27.24 1.82
CA ASP A 480 -18.79 -28.32 2.44
C ASP A 480 -20.21 -27.86 2.74
N GLY A 481 -21.19 -28.51 2.11
CA GLY A 481 -22.60 -28.24 2.36
C GLY A 481 -23.09 -26.89 1.84
N SER A 482 -22.36 -26.23 0.94
CA SER A 482 -22.74 -24.95 0.35
C SER A 482 -24.03 -25.05 -0.48
N ALA A 483 -24.82 -23.98 -0.49
CA ALA A 483 -26.03 -23.89 -1.31
C ALA A 483 -25.71 -23.84 -2.81
N ASP A 484 -24.69 -23.10 -3.21
CA ASP A 484 -24.12 -23.08 -4.56
C ASP A 484 -22.61 -22.89 -4.43
N VAL A 485 -21.85 -23.29 -5.45
CA VAL A 485 -20.41 -23.00 -5.54
C VAL A 485 -20.09 -22.44 -6.92
N LEU A 486 -19.34 -21.34 -6.96
CA LEU A 486 -18.75 -20.78 -8.16
C LEU A 486 -17.30 -20.43 -7.90
N VAL A 487 -16.38 -21.01 -8.67
CA VAL A 487 -14.94 -20.67 -8.65
C VAL A 487 -14.51 -20.28 -10.06
N CYS A 488 -14.12 -19.02 -10.23
CA CYS A 488 -13.89 -18.42 -11.54
C CYS A 488 -12.67 -17.50 -11.55
N ARG A 489 -11.84 -17.56 -12.60
CA ARG A 489 -10.66 -16.68 -12.74
C ARG A 489 -9.73 -16.70 -11.52
N SER A 490 -9.62 -17.85 -10.89
CA SER A 490 -8.97 -17.98 -9.58
C SER A 490 -7.90 -19.08 -9.60
N THR A 491 -6.98 -19.00 -8.65
CA THR A 491 -5.92 -19.99 -8.46
C THR A 491 -6.05 -20.61 -7.07
N VAL A 492 -6.02 -21.94 -7.01
CA VAL A 492 -5.93 -22.72 -5.76
C VAL A 492 -4.64 -23.52 -5.85
N ASP A 493 -3.65 -23.23 -5.00
CA ASP A 493 -2.35 -23.89 -5.07
C ASP A 493 -2.41 -25.35 -4.58
N GLY A 494 -3.31 -25.62 -3.61
CA GLY A 494 -3.59 -26.95 -3.08
C GLY A 494 -4.74 -27.66 -3.80
N ASP A 495 -5.44 -28.52 -3.05
CA ASP A 495 -6.62 -29.25 -3.51
C ASP A 495 -7.86 -28.35 -3.52
N LEU A 496 -8.70 -28.50 -4.55
CA LEU A 496 -10.05 -27.91 -4.59
C LEU A 496 -11.07 -29.01 -4.33
N THR A 497 -11.64 -29.05 -3.13
CA THR A 497 -12.67 -30.00 -2.73
C THR A 497 -14.04 -29.34 -2.65
N VAL A 498 -15.02 -29.93 -3.34
CA VAL A 498 -16.43 -29.52 -3.28
C VAL A 498 -17.28 -30.73 -2.90
N THR A 499 -17.94 -30.64 -1.75
CA THR A 499 -18.75 -31.71 -1.19
C THR A 499 -20.08 -31.24 -0.64
N GLY A 500 -21.10 -32.11 -0.74
CA GLY A 500 -22.41 -31.87 -0.13
C GLY A 500 -23.17 -30.66 -0.69
N VAL A 501 -22.84 -30.14 -1.87
CA VAL A 501 -23.46 -28.94 -2.44
C VAL A 501 -24.91 -29.19 -2.82
N GLN A 502 -25.83 -28.37 -2.29
CA GLN A 502 -27.27 -28.55 -2.44
C GLN A 502 -27.83 -28.00 -3.77
N GLY A 503 -27.11 -27.06 -4.40
CA GLY A 503 -27.46 -26.41 -5.65
C GLY A 503 -26.35 -26.52 -6.70
N TRP A 504 -26.21 -25.53 -7.58
CA TRP A 504 -25.25 -25.64 -8.67
C TRP A 504 -23.81 -25.45 -8.18
N SER A 505 -22.92 -26.36 -8.58
CA SER A 505 -21.49 -26.16 -8.47
C SER A 505 -20.89 -25.89 -9.86
N ARG A 506 -20.10 -24.82 -9.98
CA ARG A 506 -19.41 -24.42 -11.20
C ARG A 506 -17.97 -24.09 -10.90
N VAL A 507 -17.05 -24.84 -11.51
CA VAL A 507 -15.61 -24.59 -11.41
C VAL A 507 -15.10 -24.28 -12.81
N GLY A 508 -14.54 -23.10 -13.00
CA GLY A 508 -14.06 -22.66 -14.31
C GLY A 508 -15.17 -22.38 -15.33
N ALA A 509 -16.41 -22.14 -14.89
CA ALA A 509 -17.56 -21.92 -15.77
C ALA A 509 -18.51 -20.83 -15.26
N GLU A 510 -18.69 -19.75 -16.04
CA GLU A 510 -19.60 -18.65 -15.72
C GLU A 510 -20.35 -18.16 -16.96
N GLY A 511 -21.33 -18.95 -17.43
CA GLY A 511 -22.10 -18.60 -18.63
C GLY A 511 -21.18 -18.50 -19.86
N THR A 512 -21.18 -17.33 -20.52
CA THR A 512 -20.29 -17.04 -21.66
C THR A 512 -19.05 -16.24 -21.27
N LEU A 513 -18.85 -15.97 -19.98
CA LEU A 513 -17.71 -15.18 -19.52
C LEU A 513 -16.45 -16.05 -19.41
N PRO A 514 -15.27 -15.51 -19.78
CA PRO A 514 -14.00 -16.17 -19.52
C PRO A 514 -13.84 -16.46 -18.03
N CYS A 515 -13.50 -17.70 -17.71
CA CYS A 515 -13.56 -18.21 -16.34
C CYS A 515 -12.41 -19.18 -16.00
N ALA A 516 -11.28 -19.11 -16.70
CA ALA A 516 -10.14 -20.00 -16.48
C ALA A 516 -9.73 -20.08 -15.00
N THR A 517 -9.70 -21.29 -14.43
CA THR A 517 -9.32 -21.54 -13.03
C THR A 517 -8.16 -22.53 -12.99
N VAL A 518 -7.21 -22.33 -12.07
CA VAL A 518 -6.05 -23.21 -11.88
C VAL A 518 -6.13 -23.89 -10.52
N VAL A 519 -5.88 -25.20 -10.49
CA VAL A 519 -5.80 -26.03 -9.29
C VAL A 519 -4.44 -26.74 -9.28
N GLY A 520 -3.57 -26.38 -8.35
CA GLY A 520 -2.21 -26.92 -8.21
C GLY A 520 -2.18 -28.33 -7.60
N GLY A 521 -3.21 -28.68 -6.84
CA GLY A 521 -3.47 -30.04 -6.35
C GLY A 521 -4.50 -30.78 -7.21
N SER A 522 -5.36 -31.54 -6.54
CA SER A 522 -6.45 -32.32 -7.11
C SER A 522 -7.77 -31.55 -7.07
N LEU A 523 -8.62 -31.81 -8.06
CA LEU A 523 -10.02 -31.37 -8.04
C LEU A 523 -10.90 -32.53 -7.55
N VAL A 524 -11.48 -32.39 -6.37
CA VAL A 524 -12.25 -33.43 -5.68
C VAL A 524 -13.71 -33.01 -5.59
N LEU A 525 -14.58 -33.70 -6.33
CA LEU A 525 -16.01 -33.45 -6.41
C LEU A 525 -16.75 -34.66 -5.86
N VAL A 526 -17.20 -34.59 -4.60
CA VAL A 526 -17.73 -35.76 -3.89
C VAL A 526 -19.08 -35.53 -3.25
N ASP A 527 -19.95 -36.54 -3.27
CA ASP A 527 -21.21 -36.56 -2.52
C ASP A 527 -22.11 -35.34 -2.74
N ASN A 528 -22.07 -34.74 -3.93
CA ASN A 528 -22.91 -33.60 -4.26
C ASN A 528 -24.29 -34.06 -4.76
N PRO A 529 -25.39 -33.73 -4.06
CA PRO A 529 -26.75 -34.11 -4.46
C PRO A 529 -27.29 -33.36 -5.69
N HIS A 530 -26.55 -32.36 -6.18
CA HIS A 530 -26.95 -31.54 -7.30
C HIS A 530 -25.87 -31.51 -8.41
N SER A 531 -26.21 -31.00 -9.59
CA SER A 531 -25.35 -31.02 -10.79
C SER A 531 -24.11 -30.13 -10.64
N LEU A 532 -23.00 -30.61 -11.22
CA LEU A 532 -21.72 -29.91 -11.27
C LEU A 532 -21.28 -29.64 -12.71
N VAL A 533 -20.66 -28.49 -12.94
CA VAL A 533 -20.05 -28.12 -14.21
C VAL A 533 -18.59 -27.75 -13.98
N VAL A 534 -17.69 -28.45 -14.66
CA VAL A 534 -16.26 -28.12 -14.72
C VAL A 534 -15.98 -27.58 -16.11
N GLY A 535 -15.61 -26.31 -16.24
CA GLY A 535 -15.38 -25.63 -17.51
C GLY A 535 -13.91 -25.56 -17.88
N ASP A 536 -13.40 -24.33 -18.01
CA ASP A 536 -12.00 -24.03 -18.28
C ASP A 536 -11.20 -24.13 -16.97
N VAL A 537 -10.65 -25.32 -16.71
CA VAL A 537 -9.90 -25.62 -15.49
C VAL A 537 -8.61 -26.35 -15.85
N ALA A 538 -7.50 -25.90 -15.28
CA ALA A 538 -6.23 -26.63 -15.31
C ALA A 538 -5.96 -27.24 -13.94
N VAL A 539 -5.93 -28.58 -13.88
CA VAL A 539 -5.68 -29.35 -12.65
C VAL A 539 -4.33 -30.04 -12.77
N ALA A 540 -3.39 -29.76 -11.87
CA ALA A 540 -2.08 -30.40 -11.90
C ALA A 540 -2.10 -31.83 -11.33
N GLY A 541 -2.95 -32.09 -10.33
CA GLY A 541 -3.21 -33.40 -9.75
C GLY A 541 -4.31 -34.18 -10.45
N ASP A 542 -5.07 -34.97 -9.68
CA ASP A 542 -6.15 -35.82 -10.19
C ASP A 542 -7.49 -35.07 -10.21
N VAL A 543 -8.41 -35.53 -11.06
CA VAL A 543 -9.83 -35.18 -10.95
C VAL A 543 -10.59 -36.37 -10.38
N VAL A 544 -11.11 -36.22 -9.16
CA VAL A 544 -11.81 -37.27 -8.42
C VAL A 544 -13.29 -36.92 -8.34
N CYS A 545 -14.12 -37.83 -8.82
CA CYS A 545 -15.57 -37.71 -8.79
C CYS A 545 -16.17 -38.98 -8.16
N SER A 546 -16.91 -38.85 -7.06
CA SER A 546 -17.62 -39.99 -6.46
C SER A 546 -18.88 -39.56 -5.73
N GLY A 547 -19.94 -40.37 -5.79
CA GLY A 547 -21.16 -40.12 -5.01
C GLY A 547 -21.97 -38.89 -5.45
N ASN A 548 -21.64 -38.27 -6.57
CA ASN A 548 -22.43 -37.16 -7.12
C ASN A 548 -23.74 -37.69 -7.71
N THR A 549 -24.88 -37.24 -7.18
CA THR A 549 -26.22 -37.75 -7.52
C THR A 549 -27.12 -36.73 -8.20
N GLY A 550 -26.58 -35.56 -8.55
CA GLY A 550 -27.29 -34.51 -9.27
C GLY A 550 -27.90 -34.99 -10.61
N PRO A 551 -29.00 -34.34 -11.07
CA PRO A 551 -29.73 -34.80 -12.25
C PRO A 551 -28.92 -34.78 -13.56
N GLN A 552 -27.84 -33.98 -13.62
CA GLN A 552 -26.89 -33.99 -14.75
C GLN A 552 -25.53 -34.58 -14.37
N GLY A 553 -25.40 -35.13 -13.17
CA GLY A 553 -24.12 -35.60 -12.62
C GLY A 553 -23.04 -34.51 -12.67
N VAL A 554 -21.84 -34.90 -13.09
CA VAL A 554 -20.71 -33.98 -13.33
C VAL A 554 -20.52 -33.82 -14.83
N THR A 555 -20.67 -32.60 -15.33
CA THR A 555 -20.38 -32.24 -16.72
C THR A 555 -18.96 -31.67 -16.82
N LEU A 556 -18.14 -32.27 -17.67
CA LEU A 556 -16.76 -31.84 -17.92
C LEU A 556 -16.69 -31.11 -19.27
N GLY A 557 -16.15 -29.90 -19.28
CA GLY A 557 -15.94 -29.08 -20.46
C GLY A 557 -14.71 -29.49 -21.26
N GLU A 558 -14.69 -29.16 -22.55
CA GLU A 558 -13.59 -29.51 -23.47
C GLU A 558 -12.26 -28.84 -23.12
N ALA A 559 -12.30 -27.73 -22.38
CA ALA A 559 -11.12 -26.97 -21.94
C ALA A 559 -10.48 -27.51 -20.65
N LEU A 560 -11.05 -28.53 -20.01
CA LEU A 560 -10.47 -29.15 -18.83
C LEU A 560 -9.14 -29.84 -19.18
N THR A 561 -8.08 -29.49 -18.45
CA THR A 561 -6.77 -30.15 -18.55
C THR A 561 -6.40 -30.79 -17.20
N VAL A 562 -5.86 -32.00 -17.24
CA VAL A 562 -5.53 -32.81 -16.06
C VAL A 562 -4.12 -33.35 -16.19
N GLY A 563 -3.25 -33.00 -15.24
CA GLY A 563 -1.86 -33.47 -15.16
C GLY A 563 -1.68 -34.82 -14.47
N GLY A 564 -2.62 -35.19 -13.59
CA GLY A 564 -2.58 -36.42 -12.79
C GLY A 564 -2.82 -37.72 -13.57
N ALA A 565 -2.57 -38.84 -12.90
CA ALA A 565 -2.65 -40.18 -13.49
C ALA A 565 -4.09 -40.69 -13.64
N ARG A 566 -5.05 -40.10 -12.91
CA ARG A 566 -6.48 -40.43 -13.02
C ARG A 566 -7.15 -39.39 -13.92
N PRO A 567 -7.30 -39.66 -15.22
CA PRO A 567 -8.12 -38.80 -16.07
C PRO A 567 -9.53 -38.77 -15.49
N ALA A 568 -10.19 -37.61 -15.54
CA ALA A 568 -11.49 -37.37 -14.94
C ALA A 568 -12.51 -38.48 -15.28
N ARG A 569 -12.71 -39.41 -14.35
CA ARG A 569 -13.72 -40.49 -14.46
C ARG A 569 -14.88 -40.15 -13.56
N CYS A 570 -15.70 -39.21 -14.01
CA CYS A 570 -16.94 -38.85 -13.36
C CYS A 570 -18.06 -39.67 -14.02
N SER A 571 -18.34 -40.85 -13.45
CA SER A 571 -19.38 -41.78 -13.94
C SER A 571 -20.71 -41.56 -13.26
#